data_AF-A0A942AA20-F1
#
_entry.id   AF-A0A942AA20-F1
#
_cell.length_a   1.000
_cell.length_b   1.000
_cell.length_c   1.000
_cell.angle_alpha   90.00
_cell.angle_beta   90.00
_cell.angle_gamma   90.00
#
_symmetry.space_group_name_H-M   'P 1'
#
loop_
_entity.id
_entity.type
_entity.pdbx_description
1 polymer ?
#
loop_
_entity_poly.entity_id
_entity_poly.type
_entity_poly.pdbx_seq_one_letter_code
_entity_poly.pdbx_strand_id
1 'polypeptide(L)'
;MEAIELGFDTLVRLCILLIELAGIIVIVISMVRGFIGFVQKDDSTRIQLAQGIMLGLEFKVGSEVLRSVIVSGWNELGTLAAVILLRSLLTLLLHWEIDVEEKRQRECKEAEAVEAAKLPEA
;
A
#
# COMPACT_ATOMS: atom_id res chain seq x y z
N MET A 1 -39.56 2.98 10.83
CA MET A 1 -38.14 3.11 11.25
C MET A 1 -37.31 2.00 10.62
N GLU A 2 -37.73 0.73 10.73
CA GLU A 2 -37.00 -0.42 10.14
C GLU A 2 -36.66 -0.29 8.65
N ALA A 3 -37.58 0.18 7.80
CA ALA A 3 -37.31 0.35 6.36
C ALA A 3 -36.20 1.37 6.04
N ILE A 4 -36.03 2.40 6.89
CA ILE A 4 -35.01 3.43 6.71
C ILE A 4 -33.64 2.88 7.13
N GLU A 5 -33.58 2.11 8.22
CA GLU A 5 -32.36 1.45 8.69
C GLU A 5 -31.87 0.39 7.69
N LEU A 6 -32.78 -0.40 7.14
CA LEU A 6 -32.47 -1.43 6.14
C LEU A 6 -31.99 -0.82 4.82
N GLY A 7 -32.59 0.31 4.40
CA GLY A 7 -32.14 1.08 3.25
C GLY A 7 -30.74 1.69 3.45
N PHE A 8 -30.45 2.21 4.65
CA PHE A 8 -29.17 2.81 4.98
C PHE A 8 -28.04 1.76 5.04
N ASP A 9 -28.24 0.65 5.76
CA ASP A 9 -27.25 -0.44 5.83
C ASP A 9 -26.92 -0.96 4.41
N THR A 10 -27.94 -1.22 3.59
CA THR A 10 -27.75 -1.69 2.21
C THR A 10 -26.97 -0.67 1.37
N LEU A 11 -27.30 0.62 1.49
CA LEU A 11 -26.62 1.68 0.76
C LEU A 11 -25.13 1.75 1.13
N VAL A 12 -24.80 1.72 2.41
CA VAL A 12 -23.39 1.84 2.80
C VAL A 12 -22.62 0.55 2.51
N ARG A 13 -23.23 -0.64 2.65
CA ARG A 13 -22.60 -1.88 2.17
C ARG A 13 -22.28 -1.83 0.68
N LEU A 14 -23.19 -1.28 -0.12
CA LEU A 14 -22.96 -1.06 -1.54
C LEU A 14 -21.77 -0.10 -1.75
N CYS A 15 -21.72 1.02 -1.04
CA CYS A 15 -20.59 1.96 -1.10
C CYS A 15 -19.25 1.30 -0.74
N ILE A 16 -19.22 0.48 0.33
CA ILE A 16 -18.02 -0.26 0.75
C ILE A 16 -17.54 -1.18 -0.37
N LEU A 17 -18.44 -1.97 -0.96
CA LEU A 17 -18.11 -2.87 -2.08
C LEU A 17 -17.59 -2.12 -3.30
N LEU A 18 -18.18 -0.98 -3.63
CA LEU A 18 -17.73 -0.15 -4.77
C LEU A 18 -16.33 0.42 -4.54
N ILE A 19 -16.04 0.89 -3.32
CA ILE A 19 -14.71 1.42 -2.96
C ILE A 19 -13.67 0.30 -2.94
N GLU A 20 -14.00 -0.87 -2.37
CA GLU A 20 -13.13 -2.04 -2.38
C GLU A 20 -12.80 -2.47 -3.82
N LEU A 21 -13.81 -2.52 -4.69
CA LEU A 21 -13.63 -2.86 -6.10
C LEU A 21 -12.73 -1.85 -6.81
N ALA A 22 -12.96 -0.54 -6.60
CA ALA A 22 -12.13 0.51 -7.18
C ALA A 22 -10.66 0.41 -6.71
N GLY A 23 -10.44 0.18 -5.42
CA GLY A 23 -9.10 -0.02 -4.86
C GLY A 23 -8.39 -1.22 -5.47
N ILE A 24 -9.08 -2.37 -5.62
CA ILE A 24 -8.52 -3.57 -6.26
C ILE A 24 -8.13 -3.28 -7.71
N ILE A 25 -9.00 -2.61 -8.48
CA ILE A 25 -8.74 -2.27 -9.88
C ILE A 25 -7.48 -1.40 -10.00
N VAL A 26 -7.36 -0.36 -9.17
CA VAL A 26 -6.20 0.53 -9.16
C VAL A 26 -4.92 -0.24 -8.86
N ILE A 27 -4.93 -1.10 -7.83
CA ILE A 27 -3.76 -1.92 -7.46
C ILE A 27 -3.37 -2.84 -8.61
N VAL A 28 -4.34 -3.57 -9.18
CA VAL A 28 -4.09 -4.54 -10.26
C VAL A 28 -3.51 -3.84 -11.50
N ILE A 29 -4.10 -2.73 -11.94
CA ILE A 29 -3.60 -1.98 -13.11
C ILE A 29 -2.18 -1.48 -12.86
N SER A 30 -1.92 -0.93 -11.67
CA SER A 30 -0.61 -0.41 -11.30
C SER A 30 0.43 -1.51 -11.25
N MET A 31 0.07 -2.68 -10.72
CA MET A 31 0.95 -3.86 -10.64
C MET A 31 1.28 -4.42 -12.01
N VAL A 32 0.29 -4.52 -12.92
CA VAL A 32 0.52 -4.97 -14.30
C VAL A 32 1.44 -3.99 -15.03
N ARG A 33 1.18 -2.68 -14.93
CA ARG A 33 2.04 -1.65 -15.54
C ARG A 33 3.46 -1.66 -14.97
N GLY A 34 3.58 -1.77 -13.65
CA GLY A 34 4.87 -1.89 -12.97
C GLY A 34 5.65 -3.12 -13.40
N PHE A 35 4.99 -4.27 -13.53
CA PHE A 35 5.61 -5.51 -13.96
C PHE A 35 6.12 -5.44 -15.40
N ILE A 36 5.31 -4.88 -16.32
CA ILE A 36 5.73 -4.69 -17.71
C ILE A 36 6.94 -3.75 -17.81
N GLY A 37 6.93 -2.62 -17.10
CA GLY A 37 8.06 -1.68 -17.11
C GLY A 37 9.31 -2.21 -16.39
N PHE A 38 9.14 -3.05 -15.36
CA PHE A 38 10.26 -3.74 -14.71
C PHE A 38 10.99 -4.68 -15.69
N VAL A 39 10.25 -5.45 -16.49
CA VAL A 39 10.81 -6.30 -17.54
C VAL A 39 11.52 -5.48 -18.62
N GLN A 40 11.05 -4.26 -18.90
CA GLN A 40 11.64 -3.34 -19.88
C GLN A 40 12.81 -2.50 -19.35
N LYS A 41 13.25 -2.67 -18.09
CA LYS A 41 14.35 -1.91 -17.44
C LYS A 41 14.16 -0.38 -17.46
N ASP A 42 12.93 0.09 -17.33
CA ASP A 42 12.63 1.54 -17.26
C ASP A 42 12.44 1.97 -15.78
N ASP A 43 13.41 2.73 -15.27
CA ASP A 43 13.46 3.22 -13.87
C ASP A 43 12.25 4.13 -13.52
N SER A 44 11.61 4.75 -14.51
CA SER A 44 10.45 5.63 -14.29
C SER A 44 9.18 4.87 -13.85
N THR A 45 9.15 3.55 -14.04
CA THR A 45 7.98 2.71 -13.75
C THR A 45 7.80 2.45 -12.25
N ARG A 46 8.89 2.50 -11.46
CA ARG A 46 8.85 2.20 -10.02
C ARG A 46 8.04 3.24 -9.24
N ILE A 47 8.12 4.51 -9.64
CA ILE A 47 7.35 5.61 -9.03
C ILE A 47 5.85 5.47 -9.32
N GLN A 48 5.47 5.15 -10.55
CA GLN A 48 4.05 4.96 -10.92
C GLN A 48 3.44 3.74 -10.21
N LEU A 49 4.22 2.66 -10.04
CA LEU A 49 3.80 1.49 -9.26
C LEU A 49 3.57 1.84 -7.78
N ALA A 50 4.52 2.56 -7.16
CA ALA A 50 4.42 2.96 -5.76
C ALA A 50 3.21 3.87 -5.51
N GLN A 51 2.97 4.85 -6.40
CA GLN A 51 1.80 5.73 -6.35
C GLN A 51 0.49 4.95 -6.48
N GLY A 52 0.42 3.99 -7.39
CA GLY A 52 -0.76 3.15 -7.58
C GLY A 52 -1.05 2.24 -6.39
N ILE A 53 -0.02 1.67 -5.77
CA ILE A 53 -0.16 0.87 -4.54
C ILE A 53 -0.64 1.75 -3.38
N MET A 54 -0.05 2.94 -3.22
CA MET A 54 -0.44 3.90 -2.18
C MET A 54 -1.90 4.33 -2.33
N LEU A 55 -2.32 4.70 -3.54
CA LEU A 55 -3.70 5.06 -3.84
C LEU A 55 -4.68 3.90 -3.57
N GLY A 56 -4.30 2.67 -3.93
CA GLY A 56 -5.07 1.47 -3.62
C GLY A 56 -5.22 1.20 -2.12
N LEU A 57 -4.19 1.51 -1.34
CA LEU A 57 -4.22 1.41 0.12
C LEU A 57 -5.10 2.49 0.75
N GLU A 58 -5.08 3.71 0.21
CA GLU A 58 -5.98 4.80 0.65
C GLU A 58 -7.45 4.42 0.45
N PHE A 59 -7.81 3.85 -0.70
CA PHE A 59 -9.17 3.34 -0.93
C PHE A 59 -9.55 2.25 0.07
N LYS A 60 -8.61 1.35 0.39
CA LYS A 60 -8.85 0.28 1.36
C LYS A 60 -9.06 0.80 2.78
N VAL A 61 -8.30 1.81 3.21
CA VAL A 61 -8.53 2.48 4.50
C VAL A 61 -9.87 3.22 4.49
N GLY A 62 -10.24 3.86 3.38
CA GLY A 62 -11.54 4.52 3.23
C GLY A 62 -12.74 3.58 3.39
N SER A 63 -12.71 2.41 2.74
CA SER A 63 -13.79 1.40 2.87
C SER A 63 -13.92 0.85 4.29
N GLU A 64 -12.79 0.72 4.98
CA GLU A 64 -12.70 0.25 6.36
C GLU A 64 -13.33 1.25 7.33
N VAL A 65 -13.07 2.54 7.13
CA VAL A 65 -13.72 3.62 7.88
C VAL A 65 -15.24 3.61 7.65
N LEU A 66 -15.71 3.45 6.41
CA LEU A 66 -17.15 3.34 6.14
C LEU A 66 -17.79 2.16 6.86
N ARG A 67 -17.08 1.03 6.97
CA ARG A 67 -17.56 -0.16 7.68
C ARG A 67 -17.78 0.10 9.17
N SER A 68 -16.92 0.91 9.80
CA SER A 68 -17.07 1.33 11.21
C SER A 68 -18.33 2.17 11.49
N VAL A 69 -18.91 2.82 10.46
CA VAL A 69 -20.11 3.68 10.61
C VAL A 69 -21.38 2.86 10.82
N ILE A 70 -21.47 1.64 10.27
CA ILE A 70 -22.63 0.74 10.41
C ILE A 70 -22.40 -0.27 11.52
N VAL A 71 -21.18 -0.78 11.60
CA VAL A 71 -20.80 -1.84 12.53
C VAL A 71 -20.14 -1.21 13.75
N SER A 72 -20.96 -0.79 14.72
CA SER A 72 -20.53 -0.21 15.99
C SER A 72 -20.48 -1.24 17.13
N GLY A 73 -20.69 -2.52 16.83
CA GLY A 73 -20.56 -3.62 17.79
C GLY A 73 -19.10 -3.88 18.17
N TRP A 74 -18.78 -3.84 19.46
CA TRP A 74 -17.41 -3.99 19.99
C TRP A 74 -16.64 -5.21 19.45
N ASN A 75 -17.33 -6.33 19.19
CA ASN A 75 -16.70 -7.56 18.71
C ASN A 75 -16.34 -7.53 17.21
N GLU A 76 -17.23 -6.97 16.39
CA GLU A 76 -17.01 -6.86 14.94
C GLU A 76 -15.98 -5.76 14.64
N LEU A 77 -16.05 -4.65 15.38
CA LEU A 77 -15.07 -3.56 15.32
C LEU A 77 -13.66 -4.04 15.73
N GLY A 78 -13.57 -4.91 16.75
CA GLY A 78 -12.31 -5.50 17.20
C GLY A 78 -11.65 -6.40 16.16
N THR A 79 -12.44 -7.21 15.45
CA THR A 79 -11.92 -8.06 14.36
C THR A 79 -11.43 -7.22 13.19
N LEU A 80 -12.19 -6.18 12.83
CA LEU A 80 -11.80 -5.20 11.81
C LEU A 80 -10.47 -4.54 12.15
N ALA A 81 -10.39 -3.97 13.36
CA ALA A 81 -9.20 -3.30 13.86
C ALA A 81 -7.98 -4.24 13.84
N ALA A 82 -8.14 -5.50 14.23
CA ALA A 82 -7.06 -6.49 14.18
C ALA A 82 -6.55 -6.73 12.75
N VAL A 83 -7.44 -6.86 11.75
CA VAL A 83 -7.05 -7.06 10.35
C VAL A 83 -6.30 -5.85 9.79
N ILE A 84 -6.75 -4.64 10.08
CA ILE A 84 -6.08 -3.39 9.67
C ILE A 84 -4.68 -3.33 10.29
N LEU A 85 -4.58 -3.60 11.60
CA LEU A 85 -3.34 -3.51 12.35
C LEU A 85 -2.31 -4.54 11.87
N LEU A 86 -2.75 -5.77 11.59
CA LEU A 86 -1.94 -6.81 10.95
C LEU A 86 -1.44 -6.36 9.56
N ARG A 87 -2.32 -5.76 8.75
CA ARG A 87 -1.97 -5.26 7.42
C ARG A 87 -0.94 -4.14 7.50
N SER A 88 -1.11 -3.19 8.42
CA SER A 88 -0.16 -2.11 8.64
C SER A 88 1.19 -2.64 9.11
N LEU A 89 1.20 -3.59 10.06
CA LEU A 89 2.44 -4.17 10.57
C LEU A 89 3.22 -4.91 9.48
N LEU A 90 2.56 -5.77 8.69
CA LEU A 90 3.19 -6.49 7.59
C LEU A 90 3.74 -5.55 6.52
N THR A 91 2.97 -4.50 6.19
CA THR A 91 3.37 -3.51 5.18
C THR A 91 4.56 -2.66 5.66
N LEU A 92 4.58 -2.28 6.95
CA LEU A 92 5.69 -1.53 7.55
C LEU A 92 6.97 -2.38 7.67
N LEU A 93 6.84 -3.67 8.00
CA LEU A 93 7.96 -4.61 8.00
C LEU A 93 8.62 -4.70 6.62
N LEU A 94 7.82 -4.83 5.56
CA LEU A 94 8.33 -4.83 4.19
C LEU A 94 8.98 -3.49 3.80
N HIS A 95 8.41 -2.37 4.23
CA HIS A 95 8.98 -1.05 3.93
C HIS A 95 10.33 -0.82 4.64
N TRP A 96 10.47 -1.26 5.89
CA TRP A 96 11.73 -1.21 6.61
C TRP A 96 12.80 -2.10 6.00
N GLU A 97 12.44 -3.29 5.51
CA GLU A 97 13.38 -4.18 4.81
C GLU A 97 13.94 -3.50 3.55
N ILE A 98 13.08 -2.86 2.76
CA ILE A 98 13.51 -2.14 1.55
C ILE A 98 14.41 -0.94 1.87
N ASP A 99 14.09 -0.15 2.91
CA ASP A 99 14.88 1.03 3.31
C ASP A 99 16.27 0.63 3.85
N VAL A 100 16.36 -0.50 4.54
CA VAL A 100 17.63 -1.08 5.01
C VAL A 100 18.49 -1.55 3.84
N GLU A 101 17.90 -2.25 2.88
CA GLU A 101 18.61 -2.70 1.68
C GLU A 101 19.12 -1.53 0.82
N GLU A 102 18.32 -0.46 0.65
CA GLU A 102 18.75 0.75 -0.07
C GLU A 102 19.91 1.47 0.63
N LYS A 103 19.89 1.58 1.97
CA LYS A 103 21.01 2.17 2.74
C LYS A 103 22.29 1.37 2.59
N ARG A 104 22.20 0.04 2.67
CA ARG A 104 23.36 -0.84 2.53
C ARG A 104 24.03 -0.73 1.16
N GLN A 105 23.24 -0.54 0.09
CA GLN A 105 23.80 -0.31 -1.24
C GLN A 105 24.48 1.06 -1.40
N ARG A 106 23.99 2.11 -0.71
CA ARG A 106 24.64 3.43 -0.72
C ARG A 106 25.97 3.42 0.00
N GLU A 107 26.04 2.77 1.16
CA GLU A 107 27.28 2.66 1.94
C GLU A 107 28.37 1.88 1.18
N CYS A 108 28.02 0.80 0.46
CA CYS A 108 28.97 0.10 -0.41
C CYS A 108 29.44 0.98 -1.58
N LYS A 109 28.55 1.76 -2.20
CA LYS A 109 28.92 2.68 -3.30
C LYS A 109 29.79 3.84 -2.82
N GLU A 110 29.54 4.40 -1.63
CA GLU A 110 30.40 5.43 -1.03
C GLU A 110 31.76 4.86 -0.63
N ALA A 111 31.82 3.64 -0.09
CA ALA A 111 33.08 2.98 0.22
C ALA A 111 33.93 2.72 -1.04
N GLU A 112 33.32 2.22 -2.13
CA GLU A 112 34.01 2.07 -3.43
C GLU A 112 34.42 3.42 -4.04
N ALA A 113 33.59 4.46 -3.93
CA ALA A 113 33.92 5.79 -4.47
C ALA A 113 35.05 6.47 -3.69
N VAL A 114 35.10 6.29 -2.37
CA VAL A 114 36.19 6.80 -1.50
C VAL A 114 37.48 6.02 -1.74
N GLU A 115 37.40 4.72 -1.99
CA GLU A 115 38.57 3.88 -2.32
C GLU A 115 39.10 4.17 -3.73
N ALA A 116 38.22 4.36 -4.72
CA ALA A 116 38.58 4.78 -6.07
C ALA A 116 39.18 6.20 -6.11
N ALA A 117 38.68 7.13 -5.27
CA ALA A 117 39.22 8.48 -5.15
C ALA A 117 40.57 8.54 -4.41
N LYS A 118 40.96 7.48 -3.69
CA LYS A 118 42.30 7.32 -3.10
C LYS A 118 43.35 6.80 -4.10
N LEU A 119 42.93 6.36 -5.28
CA LEU A 119 43.80 5.80 -6.32
C LEU A 119 44.14 6.72 -7.52
N PRO A 120 44.41 8.05 -7.37
CA PRO A 120 44.97 8.86 -8.47
C PRO A 120 46.41 9.38 -8.28
N GLU A 121 47.26 8.83 -7.40
CA GLU A 121 48.68 9.25 -7.32
C GLU A 121 49.68 8.09 -7.09
N ALA A 122 49.88 7.26 -8.12
CA ALA A 122 51.06 6.39 -8.24
C ALA A 122 51.74 6.61 -9.60
#